data_AF-A0AAE6WQM6-F1
#
_entry.id   AF-A0AAE6WQM6-F1
#
_cell.length_a   1.000
_cell.length_b   1.000
_cell.length_c   1.000
_cell.angle_alpha   90.00
_cell.angle_beta   90.00
_cell.angle_gamma   90.00
#
_symmetry.space_group_name_H-M   'P 1'
#
loop_
_entity.id
_entity.type
_entity.pdbx_description
1 polymer ?
#
loop_
_entity_poly.entity_id
_entity_poly.type
_entity_poly.pdbx_seq_one_letter_code
_entity_poly.pdbx_strand_id
1 'polypeptide(L)'
;MSDILASTTLGELIKETREEFGITLSELSRRTGVSKGIISKIESGETKRPELRNLKLIADTINIPYEEIIDRYVDVELRTDILETFLAEAVEIANISLLTKVALKFLGNPKKDTYTMLEHLYNLTSTLEDTEARLTLYNVIVKYARQHGVPKYIAKGLYQKYMIEIQNIKRVENTFRDGEEILYYTNFLSKEERISFYYQMAFHAHGIEKYEKCIELGKMGHAEDTTSNEIKERVALAICNSYFYMDKFSELEEHLQEYERLGYVFISERSKYLRAIILAKTGQHQEAVPLLKECVEEAPDNHRLHRVNQLLEVLHKIKDLSSLQQVLEHEEKNTFVKIITPYKYLELGKYFRHKGKYLLKCGKSDEGINAYLQGIQFLSNINAINGILDFSKEIFKHYCEQGKDLDLSLLKKLMEVYNMVNKGEKEGDN
;
A
#
# COMPACT_ATOMS: atom_id res chain seq x y z
N MET A 1 -44.66 10.87 -6.41
CA MET A 1 -44.49 10.85 -7.87
C MET A 1 -44.21 12.29 -8.29
N SER A 2 -42.92 12.58 -8.51
CA SER A 2 -42.34 13.78 -9.15
C SER A 2 -40.82 13.63 -8.97
N ASP A 3 -40.20 12.61 -9.55
CA ASP A 3 -39.72 12.65 -10.93
C ASP A 3 -39.66 14.06 -11.56
N ILE A 4 -38.43 14.59 -11.48
CA ILE A 4 -37.68 15.48 -12.37
C ILE A 4 -37.06 16.57 -11.49
N LEU A 5 -35.85 16.31 -10.97
CA LEU A 5 -34.92 17.36 -10.56
C LEU A 5 -34.54 18.13 -11.83
N ALA A 6 -35.40 19.04 -12.26
CA ALA A 6 -35.00 20.12 -13.15
C ALA A 6 -33.88 20.85 -12.42
N SER A 7 -32.72 21.02 -13.06
CA SER A 7 -31.62 21.77 -12.46
C SER A 7 -32.03 23.24 -12.35
N THR A 8 -32.63 23.60 -11.22
CA THR A 8 -33.03 24.97 -10.88
C THR A 8 -31.80 25.88 -10.97
N THR A 9 -31.91 26.99 -11.70
CA THR A 9 -30.84 27.97 -11.86
C THR A 9 -30.53 28.67 -10.52
N LEU A 10 -29.38 29.33 -10.41
CA LEU A 10 -29.03 30.11 -9.22
C LEU A 10 -30.10 31.16 -8.86
N GLY A 11 -30.67 31.82 -9.87
CA GLY A 11 -31.71 32.83 -9.67
C GLY A 11 -33.01 32.22 -9.15
N GLU A 12 -33.43 31.10 -9.73
CA GLU A 12 -34.62 30.37 -9.29
C GLU A 12 -34.44 29.81 -7.87
N LEU A 13 -33.26 29.26 -7.53
CA LEU A 13 -32.94 28.80 -6.18
C LEU A 13 -33.14 29.93 -5.15
N ILE A 14 -32.53 31.09 -5.42
CA ILE A 14 -32.65 32.25 -4.51
C ILE A 14 -34.10 32.71 -4.39
N LYS A 15 -34.84 32.72 -5.52
CA LYS A 15 -36.24 33.13 -5.55
C LYS A 15 -37.13 32.18 -4.75
N GLU A 16 -37.02 30.88 -5.01
CA GLU A 16 -37.78 29.83 -4.35
C GLU A 16 -37.51 29.84 -2.84
N THR A 17 -36.24 29.83 -2.43
CA THR A 17 -35.90 29.87 -1.00
C THR A 17 -36.35 31.17 -0.34
N ARG A 18 -36.27 32.33 -1.00
CA ARG A 18 -36.80 33.60 -0.46
C ARG A 18 -38.31 33.51 -0.23
N GLU A 19 -39.05 32.93 -1.17
CA GLU A 19 -40.51 32.78 -1.11
C GLU A 19 -40.92 31.78 -0.02
N GLU A 20 -40.20 30.67 0.12
CA GLU A 20 -40.35 29.71 1.22
C GLU A 20 -40.03 30.32 2.59
N PHE A 21 -39.02 31.19 2.65
CA PHE A 21 -38.66 31.96 3.84
C PHE A 21 -39.72 33.04 4.19
N GLY A 22 -40.72 33.26 3.32
CA GLY A 22 -41.86 34.13 3.58
C GLY A 22 -41.56 35.62 3.53
N ILE A 23 -40.50 36.04 2.84
CA ILE A 23 -40.11 37.46 2.76
C ILE A 23 -40.18 38.03 1.34
N THR A 24 -40.48 39.32 1.25
CA THR A 24 -40.53 40.04 -0.03
C THR A 24 -39.13 40.44 -0.50
N LEU A 25 -38.97 40.75 -1.79
CA LEU A 25 -37.76 41.36 -2.34
C LEU A 25 -37.32 42.62 -1.57
N SER A 26 -38.27 43.46 -1.15
CA SER A 26 -37.98 44.67 -0.38
C SER A 26 -37.43 44.32 1.02
N GLU A 27 -37.97 43.27 1.64
CA GLU A 27 -37.53 42.81 2.96
C GLU A 27 -36.14 42.18 2.90
N LEU A 28 -35.89 41.33 1.91
CA LEU A 28 -34.56 40.76 1.68
C LEU A 28 -33.52 41.86 1.40
N SER A 29 -33.89 42.86 0.59
CA SER A 29 -33.03 44.03 0.33
C SER A 29 -32.66 44.78 1.62
N ARG A 30 -33.64 45.01 2.50
CA ARG A 30 -33.43 45.67 3.79
C ARG A 30 -32.51 44.88 4.72
N ARG A 31 -32.67 43.55 4.76
CA ARG A 31 -31.88 42.67 5.65
C ARG A 31 -30.45 42.47 5.17
N THR A 32 -30.26 42.30 3.86
CA THR A 32 -28.95 42.02 3.24
C THR A 32 -28.14 43.29 2.98
N GLY A 33 -28.79 44.45 2.87
CA GLY A 33 -28.17 45.67 2.37
C GLY A 33 -27.92 45.68 0.84
N VAL A 34 -28.30 44.61 0.13
CA VAL A 34 -28.21 44.52 -1.32
C VAL A 34 -29.43 45.19 -1.94
N SER A 35 -29.24 46.03 -2.97
CA SER A 35 -30.36 46.78 -3.56
C SER A 35 -31.43 45.85 -4.17
N LYS A 36 -32.70 46.19 -4.02
CA LYS A 36 -33.84 45.44 -4.56
C LYS A 36 -33.70 45.15 -6.06
N GLY A 37 -33.16 46.10 -6.82
CA GLY A 37 -32.90 45.93 -8.25
C GLY A 37 -31.87 44.84 -8.55
N ILE A 38 -30.77 44.78 -7.78
CA ILE A 38 -29.75 43.72 -7.91
C ILE A 38 -30.38 42.35 -7.60
N ILE A 39 -31.09 42.22 -6.48
CA ILE A 39 -31.74 40.95 -6.10
C ILE A 39 -32.71 40.50 -7.20
N SER A 40 -33.55 41.40 -7.71
CA SER A 40 -34.48 41.08 -8.80
C SER A 40 -33.78 40.61 -10.08
N LYS A 41 -32.64 41.20 -10.43
CA LYS A 41 -31.84 40.79 -11.60
C LYS A 41 -31.12 39.46 -11.39
N ILE A 42 -30.77 39.13 -10.16
CA ILE A 42 -30.21 37.82 -9.79
C ILE A 42 -31.31 36.75 -9.90
N GLU A 43 -32.46 36.96 -9.25
CA GLU A 43 -33.58 36.02 -9.24
C GLU A 43 -34.15 35.73 -10.64
N SER A 44 -34.09 36.72 -11.55
CA SER A 44 -34.54 36.56 -12.94
C SER A 44 -33.47 36.02 -13.89
N GLY A 45 -32.22 35.83 -13.43
CA GLY A 45 -31.10 35.40 -14.26
C GLY A 45 -30.57 36.46 -15.25
N GLU A 46 -31.05 37.70 -15.18
CA GLU A 46 -30.54 38.81 -16.00
C GLU A 46 -29.05 39.06 -15.72
N THR A 47 -28.65 38.99 -14.45
CA THR A 47 -27.25 39.04 -14.03
C THR A 47 -26.61 37.67 -14.16
N LYS A 48 -25.94 37.40 -15.29
CA LYS A 48 -25.28 36.10 -15.55
C LYS A 48 -24.19 35.72 -14.54
N ARG A 49 -23.50 36.69 -13.94
CA ARG A 49 -22.43 36.46 -12.95
C ARG A 49 -22.56 37.46 -11.81
N PRO A 50 -23.43 37.18 -10.83
CA PRO A 50 -23.56 38.05 -9.67
C PRO A 50 -22.25 38.13 -8.88
N GLU A 51 -22.06 39.22 -8.14
CA GLU A 51 -20.94 39.34 -7.22
C GLU A 51 -21.10 38.34 -6.06
N LEU A 52 -20.05 37.56 -5.78
CA LEU A 52 -20.07 36.54 -4.72
C LEU A 52 -20.40 37.13 -3.34
N ARG A 53 -19.95 38.37 -3.07
CA ARG A 53 -20.29 39.10 -1.85
C ARG A 53 -21.80 39.26 -1.67
N ASN A 54 -22.50 39.65 -2.74
CA ASN A 54 -23.96 39.83 -2.69
C ASN A 54 -24.66 38.48 -2.54
N LEU A 55 -24.17 37.43 -3.21
CA LEU A 55 -24.70 36.09 -3.07
C LEU A 55 -24.54 35.54 -1.65
N LYS A 56 -23.38 35.75 -1.02
CA LYS A 56 -23.13 35.34 0.37
C LYS A 56 -24.08 36.05 1.34
N LEU A 57 -24.22 37.37 1.23
CA LEU A 57 -25.16 38.14 2.05
C LEU A 57 -26.60 37.66 1.91
N ILE A 58 -27.03 37.39 0.67
CA ILE A 58 -28.37 36.86 0.39
C ILE A 58 -28.51 35.47 1.00
N ALA A 59 -27.60 34.54 0.71
CA ALA A 59 -27.62 33.16 1.18
C ALA A 59 -27.66 33.07 2.70
N ASP A 60 -26.82 33.84 3.40
CA ASP A 60 -26.78 33.91 4.87
C ASP A 60 -28.12 34.41 5.46
N THR A 61 -28.82 35.32 4.77
CA THR A 61 -30.08 35.91 5.26
C THR A 61 -31.27 34.97 5.15
N ILE A 62 -31.30 34.13 4.11
CA ILE A 62 -32.39 33.17 3.85
C ILE A 62 -31.95 31.71 4.06
N ASN A 63 -30.84 31.50 4.76
CA ASN A 63 -30.30 30.19 5.16
C ASN A 63 -30.06 29.22 3.99
N ILE A 64 -29.58 29.70 2.84
CA ILE A 64 -29.09 28.82 1.77
C ILE A 64 -27.66 28.39 2.12
N PRO A 65 -27.35 27.09 2.20
CA PRO A 65 -25.98 26.62 2.33
C PRO A 65 -25.11 27.14 1.18
N TYR A 66 -23.94 27.69 1.50
CA TYR A 66 -23.09 28.32 0.49
C TYR A 66 -22.63 27.33 -0.60
N GLU A 67 -22.51 26.04 -0.29
CA GLU A 67 -22.21 24.99 -1.27
C GLU A 67 -23.26 24.86 -2.39
N GLU A 68 -24.55 25.08 -2.10
CA GLU A 68 -25.62 25.07 -3.11
C GLU A 68 -25.52 26.29 -4.02
N ILE A 69 -25.10 27.43 -3.47
CA ILE A 69 -24.82 28.63 -4.27
C ILE A 69 -23.67 28.36 -5.23
N ILE A 70 -22.56 27.79 -4.75
CA ILE A 70 -21.41 27.45 -5.58
C ILE A 70 -21.83 26.47 -6.67
N ASP A 71 -22.55 25.39 -6.30
CA ASP A 71 -22.97 24.37 -7.24
C ASP A 71 -23.72 24.97 -8.44
N ARG A 72 -24.68 25.86 -8.21
CA ARG A 72 -25.42 26.52 -9.31
C ARG A 72 -24.64 27.63 -10.01
N TYR A 73 -23.76 28.34 -9.29
CA TYR A 73 -22.96 29.42 -9.87
C TYR A 73 -21.90 28.89 -10.85
N VAL A 74 -21.32 27.72 -10.57
CA VAL A 74 -20.28 27.09 -11.39
C VAL A 74 -20.72 26.95 -12.85
N ASP A 75 -22.00 26.69 -13.09
CA ASP A 75 -22.52 26.46 -14.44
C ASP A 75 -22.34 27.68 -15.38
N VAL A 76 -22.26 28.90 -14.84
CA VAL A 76 -22.15 30.16 -15.61
C VAL A 76 -20.78 30.86 -15.51
N GLU A 77 -19.90 30.40 -14.63
CA GLU A 77 -18.57 31.00 -14.41
C GLU A 77 -17.53 30.50 -15.43
N LEU A 78 -16.62 31.39 -15.84
CA LEU A 78 -15.49 31.10 -16.73
C LEU A 78 -14.15 31.70 -16.24
N ARG A 79 -14.17 32.53 -15.19
CA ARG A 79 -12.97 33.13 -14.59
C ARG A 79 -12.24 32.09 -13.77
N THR A 80 -10.98 31.82 -14.11
CA THR A 80 -10.21 30.74 -13.48
C THR A 80 -9.91 31.02 -12.01
N ASP A 81 -9.64 32.28 -11.64
CA ASP A 81 -9.42 32.72 -10.25
C ASP A 81 -10.61 32.41 -9.33
N ILE A 82 -11.83 32.59 -9.84
CA ILE A 82 -13.05 32.27 -9.09
C ILE A 82 -13.24 30.75 -8.99
N LEU A 83 -13.02 30.02 -10.08
CA LEU A 83 -13.13 28.56 -10.06
C LEU A 83 -12.05 27.91 -9.17
N GLU A 84 -10.85 28.47 -9.08
CA GLU A 84 -9.80 28.05 -8.14
C GLU A 84 -10.25 28.26 -6.69
N THR A 85 -10.91 29.39 -6.41
CA THR A 85 -11.51 29.65 -5.09
C THR A 85 -12.56 28.59 -4.76
N PHE A 86 -13.44 28.25 -5.70
CA PHE A 86 -14.44 27.19 -5.49
C PHE A 86 -13.84 25.79 -5.36
N LEU A 87 -12.73 25.49 -6.04
CA LEU A 87 -12.00 24.25 -5.82
C LEU A 87 -11.51 24.18 -4.37
N ALA A 88 -10.88 25.25 -3.87
CA ALA A 88 -10.40 25.31 -2.49
C ALA A 88 -11.55 25.18 -1.47
N GLU A 89 -12.65 25.89 -1.69
CA GLU A 89 -13.84 25.80 -0.83
C GLU A 89 -14.44 24.39 -0.84
N ALA A 90 -14.53 23.73 -2.00
CA ALA A 90 -15.03 22.36 -2.11
C ALA A 90 -14.13 21.34 -1.40
N VAL A 91 -12.81 21.56 -1.39
CA VAL A 91 -11.87 20.76 -0.59
C VAL A 91 -12.07 21.01 0.90
N GLU A 92 -12.20 22.27 1.32
CA GLU A 92 -12.37 22.65 2.74
C GLU A 92 -13.62 22.02 3.38
N ILE A 93 -14.73 21.95 2.63
CA ILE A 93 -15.98 21.34 3.10
C ILE A 93 -16.07 19.83 2.79
N ALA A 94 -15.01 19.22 2.25
CA ALA A 94 -14.95 17.81 1.86
C ALA A 94 -16.10 17.36 0.90
N ASN A 95 -16.55 18.24 0.00
CA ASN A 95 -17.62 17.92 -0.95
C ASN A 95 -17.06 17.46 -2.31
N ILE A 96 -16.89 16.14 -2.44
CA ILE A 96 -16.29 15.49 -3.62
C ILE A 96 -17.12 15.71 -4.91
N SER A 97 -18.44 15.75 -4.80
CA SER A 97 -19.33 15.98 -5.95
C SER A 97 -19.13 17.39 -6.51
N LEU A 98 -19.14 18.40 -5.62
CA LEU A 98 -18.90 19.79 -5.98
C LEU A 98 -17.48 19.97 -6.53
N LEU A 99 -16.47 19.40 -5.87
CA LEU A 99 -15.07 19.42 -6.31
C LEU A 99 -14.94 18.91 -7.75
N THR A 100 -15.59 17.78 -8.05
CA THR A 100 -15.60 17.19 -9.39
C THR A 100 -16.28 18.12 -10.41
N LYS A 101 -17.44 18.70 -10.07
CA LYS A 101 -18.18 19.61 -10.94
C LYS A 101 -17.36 20.87 -11.26
N VAL A 102 -16.77 21.50 -10.24
CA VAL A 102 -15.92 22.69 -10.39
C VAL A 102 -14.70 22.37 -11.25
N ALA A 103 -14.02 21.23 -11.00
CA ALA A 103 -12.85 20.82 -11.78
C ALA A 103 -13.17 20.59 -13.26
N LEU A 104 -14.29 19.94 -13.57
CA LEU A 104 -14.74 19.76 -14.95
C LEU A 104 -15.06 21.10 -15.62
N LYS A 105 -15.71 22.02 -14.90
CA LYS A 105 -15.98 23.38 -15.40
C LYS A 105 -14.69 24.15 -15.67
N PHE A 106 -13.71 24.04 -14.76
CA PHE A 106 -12.39 24.65 -14.89
C PHE A 106 -11.67 24.17 -16.14
N LEU A 107 -11.64 22.86 -16.38
CA LEU A 107 -11.01 22.25 -17.55
C LEU A 107 -11.74 22.58 -18.87
N GLY A 108 -13.06 22.71 -18.81
CA GLY A 108 -13.93 23.03 -19.95
C GLY A 108 -13.93 24.50 -20.37
N ASN A 109 -12.92 25.30 -19.98
CA ASN A 109 -12.87 26.72 -20.31
C ASN A 109 -12.66 26.94 -21.81
N PRO A 110 -13.62 27.54 -22.55
CA PRO A 110 -13.52 27.69 -24.00
C PRO A 110 -12.48 28.72 -24.45
N LYS A 111 -11.94 29.52 -23.52
CA LYS A 111 -10.98 30.59 -23.82
C LYS A 111 -9.52 30.18 -23.66
N LYS A 112 -9.25 28.99 -23.11
CA LYS A 112 -7.90 28.48 -22.86
C LYS A 112 -7.79 27.09 -23.49
N ASP A 113 -6.60 26.73 -23.97
CA ASP A 113 -6.41 25.40 -24.53
C ASP A 113 -6.43 24.33 -23.44
N THR A 114 -6.81 23.12 -23.84
CA THR A 114 -6.95 21.96 -22.95
C THR A 114 -5.66 21.62 -22.21
N TYR A 115 -4.51 21.77 -22.87
CA TYR A 115 -3.23 21.42 -22.29
C TYR A 115 -2.87 22.37 -21.13
N THR A 116 -2.99 23.69 -21.33
CA THR A 116 -2.76 24.69 -20.26
C THR A 116 -3.73 24.53 -19.10
N MET A 117 -4.98 24.14 -19.34
CA MET A 117 -5.94 23.88 -18.25
C MET A 117 -5.62 22.62 -17.46
N LEU A 118 -5.23 21.53 -18.13
CA LEU A 118 -4.75 20.32 -17.46
C LEU A 118 -3.47 20.58 -16.66
N GLU A 119 -2.52 21.35 -17.20
CA GLU A 119 -1.30 21.75 -16.50
C GLU A 119 -1.61 22.51 -15.22
N HIS A 120 -2.50 23.50 -15.32
CA HIS A 120 -2.86 24.34 -14.20
C HIS A 120 -3.55 23.52 -13.10
N LEU A 121 -4.57 22.73 -13.46
CA LEU A 121 -5.27 21.90 -12.48
C LEU A 121 -4.34 20.85 -11.85
N TYR A 122 -3.43 20.26 -12.62
CA TYR A 122 -2.43 19.33 -12.10
C TYR A 122 -1.52 20.00 -11.05
N ASN A 123 -1.01 21.19 -11.34
CA ASN A 123 -0.15 21.92 -10.41
C ASN A 123 -0.90 22.31 -9.13
N LEU A 124 -2.14 22.79 -9.25
CA LEU A 124 -2.99 23.09 -8.10
C LEU A 124 -3.29 21.84 -7.27
N THR A 125 -3.57 20.72 -7.92
CA THR A 125 -3.81 19.43 -7.22
C THR A 125 -2.58 18.98 -6.45
N SER A 126 -1.38 19.23 -6.98
CA SER A 126 -0.13 18.83 -6.32
C SER A 126 0.18 19.58 -5.01
N THR A 127 -0.44 20.74 -4.79
CA THR A 127 -0.24 21.54 -3.57
C THR A 127 -1.25 21.24 -2.46
N LEU A 128 -2.25 20.40 -2.71
CA LEU A 128 -3.26 20.05 -1.72
C LEU A 128 -2.69 19.07 -0.68
N GLU A 129 -3.11 19.21 0.57
CA GLU A 129 -2.78 18.24 1.64
C GLU A 129 -3.78 17.08 1.69
N ASP A 130 -5.05 17.37 1.38
CA ASP A 130 -6.14 16.39 1.44
C ASP A 130 -5.96 15.29 0.37
N THR A 131 -5.84 14.05 0.84
CA THR A 131 -5.55 12.89 0.00
C THR A 131 -6.76 12.47 -0.86
N GLU A 132 -7.98 12.58 -0.34
CA GLU A 132 -9.20 12.19 -1.06
C GLU A 132 -9.51 13.19 -2.18
N ALA A 133 -9.34 14.49 -1.91
CA ALA A 133 -9.43 15.56 -2.88
C ALA A 133 -8.39 15.39 -3.99
N ARG A 134 -7.12 15.10 -3.64
CA ARG A 134 -6.07 14.82 -4.63
C ARG A 134 -6.42 13.66 -5.54
N LEU A 135 -6.85 12.52 -4.97
CA LEU A 135 -7.26 11.35 -5.75
C LEU A 135 -8.44 11.68 -6.68
N THR A 136 -9.42 12.43 -6.19
CA THR A 136 -10.57 12.89 -6.97
C THR A 136 -10.12 13.76 -8.15
N LEU A 137 -9.31 14.77 -7.92
CA LEU A 137 -8.85 15.68 -8.97
C LEU A 137 -7.93 14.98 -9.98
N TYR A 138 -7.02 14.11 -9.55
CA TYR A 138 -6.22 13.32 -10.49
C TYR A 138 -7.08 12.37 -11.33
N ASN A 139 -8.16 11.79 -10.78
CA ASN A 139 -9.14 11.04 -11.57
C ASN A 139 -9.82 11.91 -12.64
N VAL A 140 -10.22 13.13 -12.29
CA VAL A 140 -10.80 14.09 -13.24
C VAL A 140 -9.79 14.43 -14.35
N ILE A 141 -8.55 14.75 -13.98
CA ILE A 141 -7.46 15.06 -14.91
C ILE A 141 -7.24 13.89 -15.89
N VAL A 142 -7.11 12.65 -15.39
CA VAL A 142 -6.88 11.47 -16.24
C VAL A 142 -8.05 11.25 -17.20
N LYS A 143 -9.29 11.33 -16.71
CA LYS A 143 -10.48 11.12 -17.54
C LYS A 143 -10.59 12.19 -18.64
N TYR A 144 -10.39 13.45 -18.29
CA TYR A 144 -10.46 14.56 -19.23
C TYR A 144 -9.31 14.49 -20.26
N ALA A 145 -8.09 14.22 -19.80
CA ALA A 145 -6.93 14.05 -20.68
C ALA A 145 -7.11 12.89 -21.68
N ARG A 146 -7.72 11.77 -21.27
CA ARG A 146 -8.09 10.67 -22.19
C ARG A 146 -9.09 11.12 -23.25
N GLN A 147 -10.15 11.80 -22.86
CA GLN A 147 -11.19 12.28 -23.79
C GLN A 147 -10.66 13.28 -24.82
N HIS A 148 -9.64 14.05 -24.46
CA HIS A 148 -9.06 15.08 -25.31
C HIS A 148 -7.71 14.70 -25.93
N GLY A 149 -7.26 13.44 -25.77
CA GLY A 149 -6.04 12.95 -26.39
C GLY A 149 -4.78 13.68 -25.92
N VAL A 150 -4.62 13.87 -24.61
CA VAL A 150 -3.43 14.51 -24.01
C VAL A 150 -2.65 13.51 -23.14
N PRO A 151 -1.82 12.62 -23.74
CA PRO A 151 -1.16 11.53 -23.03
C PRO A 151 -0.30 11.96 -21.83
N LYS A 152 0.30 13.15 -21.90
CA LYS A 152 1.11 13.70 -20.80
C LYS A 152 0.36 13.72 -19.47
N TYR A 153 -0.86 14.23 -19.45
CA TYR A 153 -1.64 14.33 -18.21
C TYR A 153 -2.39 13.04 -17.86
N ILE A 154 -2.52 12.10 -18.81
CA ILE A 154 -2.87 10.71 -18.49
C ILE A 154 -1.74 10.11 -17.66
N ALA A 155 -0.50 10.17 -18.15
CA ALA A 155 0.68 9.60 -17.50
C ALA A 155 0.90 10.19 -16.10
N LYS A 156 0.99 11.53 -16.01
CA LYS A 156 1.26 12.22 -14.74
C LYS A 156 0.13 12.02 -13.73
N GLY A 157 -1.13 12.06 -14.18
CA GLY A 157 -2.27 11.83 -13.30
C GLY A 157 -2.33 10.39 -12.76
N LEU A 158 -2.10 9.39 -13.61
CA LEU A 158 -2.03 7.98 -13.17
C LEU A 158 -0.85 7.74 -12.23
N TYR A 159 0.33 8.30 -12.52
CA TYR A 159 1.50 8.21 -11.65
C TYR A 159 1.21 8.75 -10.25
N GLN A 160 0.63 9.95 -10.14
CA GLN A 160 0.29 10.54 -8.84
C GLN A 160 -0.73 9.72 -8.08
N LYS A 161 -1.78 9.22 -8.75
CA LYS A 161 -2.75 8.31 -8.14
C LYS A 161 -2.07 7.06 -7.57
N TYR A 162 -1.25 6.40 -8.38
CA TYR A 162 -0.54 5.19 -7.96
C TYR A 162 0.36 5.44 -6.76
N MET A 163 1.12 6.55 -6.75
CA MET A 163 1.97 6.95 -5.62
C MET A 163 1.19 7.20 -4.32
N ILE A 164 -0.07 7.65 -4.41
CA ILE A 164 -0.94 7.83 -3.24
C ILE A 164 -1.53 6.48 -2.81
N GLU A 165 -2.06 5.70 -3.75
CA GLU A 165 -2.77 4.45 -3.46
C GLU A 165 -1.85 3.31 -3.02
N ILE A 166 -0.54 3.37 -3.28
CA ILE A 166 0.42 2.34 -2.85
C ILE A 166 0.49 2.18 -1.32
N GLN A 167 0.11 3.23 -0.57
CA GLN A 167 0.07 3.20 0.89
C GLN A 167 -1.21 2.52 1.42
N ASN A 168 -2.18 2.21 0.54
CA ASN A 168 -3.46 1.62 0.93
C ASN A 168 -3.37 0.08 0.96
N ILE A 169 -3.14 -0.46 2.16
CA ILE A 169 -3.03 -1.91 2.41
C ILE A 169 -4.29 -2.72 2.07
N LYS A 170 -5.46 -2.08 1.89
CA LYS A 170 -6.70 -2.79 1.51
C LYS A 170 -6.82 -3.03 0.02
N ARG A 171 -5.99 -2.38 -0.81
CA ARG A 171 -6.10 -2.39 -2.28
C ARG A 171 -4.83 -2.82 -2.99
N VAL A 172 -3.86 -3.44 -2.30
CA VAL A 172 -2.52 -3.77 -2.81
C VAL A 172 -2.56 -4.36 -4.24
N GLU A 173 -3.25 -5.47 -4.47
CA GLU A 173 -3.34 -6.11 -5.80
C GLU A 173 -4.01 -5.23 -6.85
N ASN A 174 -5.05 -4.48 -6.49
CA ASN A 174 -5.77 -3.61 -7.42
C ASN A 174 -4.90 -2.41 -7.81
N THR A 175 -4.23 -1.79 -6.83
CA THR A 175 -3.29 -0.69 -7.05
C THR A 175 -2.14 -1.13 -7.96
N PHE A 176 -1.64 -2.37 -7.81
CA PHE A 176 -0.63 -2.90 -8.72
C PHE A 176 -1.14 -2.97 -10.16
N ARG A 177 -2.35 -3.50 -10.37
CA ARG A 177 -2.98 -3.59 -11.70
C ARG A 177 -3.20 -2.21 -12.32
N ASP A 178 -3.64 -1.24 -11.52
CA ASP A 178 -3.80 0.14 -11.97
C ASP A 178 -2.43 0.75 -12.37
N GLY A 179 -1.36 0.39 -11.64
CA GLY A 179 0.02 0.75 -11.96
C GLY A 179 0.53 0.17 -13.28
N GLU A 180 0.11 -1.05 -13.66
CA GLU A 180 0.49 -1.66 -14.95
C GLU A 180 0.03 -0.82 -16.15
N GLU A 181 -1.06 -0.05 -16.02
CA GLU A 181 -1.51 0.86 -17.07
C GLU A 181 -0.46 1.96 -17.37
N ILE A 182 0.25 2.43 -16.34
CA ILE A 182 1.23 3.51 -16.47
C ILE A 182 2.40 3.11 -17.36
N LEU A 183 2.72 1.80 -17.45
CA LEU A 183 3.80 1.28 -18.29
C LEU A 183 3.66 1.67 -19.76
N TYR A 184 2.44 1.85 -20.25
CA TYR A 184 2.17 2.28 -21.63
C TYR A 184 2.38 3.79 -21.85
N TYR A 185 2.55 4.56 -20.78
CA TYR A 185 2.64 6.02 -20.81
C TYR A 185 3.95 6.57 -20.22
N THR A 186 4.91 5.70 -19.86
CA THR A 186 6.15 6.10 -19.16
C THR A 186 6.95 7.15 -19.93
N ASN A 187 6.96 7.12 -21.26
CA ASN A 187 7.64 8.10 -22.11
C ASN A 187 7.18 9.56 -21.89
N PHE A 188 6.01 9.77 -21.26
CA PHE A 188 5.50 11.10 -20.94
C PHE A 188 5.84 11.58 -19.51
N LEU A 189 6.46 10.73 -18.70
CA LEU A 189 6.98 11.06 -17.38
C LEU A 189 8.42 11.58 -17.48
N SER A 190 8.83 12.42 -16.53
CA SER A 190 10.23 12.82 -16.39
C SER A 190 11.13 11.62 -16.10
N LYS A 191 12.44 11.75 -16.30
CA LYS A 191 13.39 10.67 -15.99
C LYS A 191 13.30 10.25 -14.53
N GLU A 192 13.22 11.22 -13.62
CA GLU A 192 13.09 11.02 -12.18
C GLU A 192 11.77 10.34 -11.82
N GLU A 193 10.66 10.77 -12.43
CA GLU A 193 9.34 10.16 -12.24
C GLU A 193 9.33 8.70 -12.74
N ARG A 194 9.94 8.39 -13.89
CA ARG A 194 10.05 7.02 -14.41
C ARG A 194 10.86 6.12 -13.49
N ILE A 195 12.05 6.57 -13.07
CA ILE A 195 12.91 5.80 -12.15
C ILE A 195 12.15 5.51 -10.84
N SER A 196 11.54 6.54 -10.25
CA SER A 196 10.72 6.39 -9.04
C SER A 196 9.59 5.38 -9.26
N PHE A 197 8.85 5.52 -10.35
CA PHE A 197 7.76 4.62 -10.71
C PHE A 197 8.22 3.17 -10.83
N TYR A 198 9.29 2.88 -11.59
CA TYR A 198 9.80 1.52 -11.77
C TYR A 198 10.25 0.90 -10.46
N TYR A 199 10.97 1.64 -9.61
CA TYR A 199 11.40 1.14 -8.31
C TYR A 199 10.23 0.84 -7.37
N GLN A 200 9.23 1.74 -7.30
CA GLN A 200 8.04 1.51 -6.49
C GLN A 200 7.23 0.32 -7.01
N MET A 201 7.06 0.19 -8.33
CA MET A 201 6.41 -0.98 -8.93
C MET A 201 7.19 -2.27 -8.67
N ALA A 202 8.53 -2.24 -8.65
CA ALA A 202 9.35 -3.40 -8.34
C ALA A 202 9.19 -3.85 -6.89
N PHE A 203 9.21 -2.92 -5.92
CA PHE A 203 8.94 -3.24 -4.52
C PHE A 203 7.52 -3.76 -4.32
N HIS A 204 6.54 -3.13 -4.96
CA HIS A 204 5.15 -3.56 -4.91
C HIS A 204 5.00 -4.98 -5.45
N ALA A 205 5.54 -5.27 -6.64
CA ALA A 205 5.54 -6.61 -7.24
C ALA A 205 6.15 -7.66 -6.31
N HIS A 206 7.28 -7.34 -5.67
CA HIS A 206 7.91 -8.24 -4.70
C HIS A 206 7.01 -8.52 -3.50
N GLY A 207 6.37 -7.48 -2.95
CA GLY A 207 5.49 -7.59 -1.79
C GLY A 207 4.23 -8.45 -2.03
N ILE A 208 3.77 -8.56 -3.28
CA ILE A 208 2.65 -9.42 -3.69
C ILE A 208 3.11 -10.70 -4.41
N GLU A 209 4.37 -11.10 -4.22
CA GLU A 209 4.95 -12.35 -4.74
C GLU A 209 4.96 -12.46 -6.29
N LYS A 210 4.83 -11.35 -7.02
CA LYS A 210 5.02 -11.28 -8.48
C LYS A 210 6.49 -11.08 -8.82
N TYR A 211 7.29 -12.10 -8.54
CA TYR A 211 8.75 -12.04 -8.62
C TYR A 211 9.29 -11.72 -10.02
N GLU A 212 8.72 -12.27 -11.09
CA GLU A 212 9.11 -11.95 -12.46
C GLU A 212 8.94 -10.45 -12.76
N LYS A 213 7.82 -9.87 -12.30
CA LYS A 213 7.54 -8.45 -12.49
C LYS A 213 8.49 -7.57 -11.67
N CYS A 214 8.81 -7.97 -10.45
CA CYS A 214 9.83 -7.29 -9.65
C CYS A 214 11.16 -7.19 -10.41
N ILE A 215 11.60 -8.30 -11.01
CA ILE A 215 12.86 -8.37 -11.77
C ILE A 215 12.79 -7.48 -13.01
N GLU A 216 11.72 -7.59 -13.81
CA GLU A 216 11.51 -6.80 -15.03
C GLU A 216 11.56 -5.29 -14.72
N LEU A 217 10.73 -4.84 -13.79
CA LEU A 217 10.59 -3.43 -13.42
C LEU A 217 11.85 -2.88 -12.74
N GLY A 218 12.47 -3.66 -11.85
CA GLY A 218 13.70 -3.26 -11.18
C GLY A 218 14.84 -3.04 -12.16
N LYS A 219 15.00 -3.93 -13.16
CA LYS A 219 15.99 -3.77 -14.23
C LYS A 219 15.72 -2.57 -15.12
N MET A 220 14.45 -2.28 -15.45
CA MET A 220 14.08 -1.05 -16.18
C MET A 220 14.52 0.20 -15.41
N GLY A 221 14.26 0.24 -14.09
CA GLY A 221 14.73 1.33 -13.24
C GLY A 221 16.26 1.45 -13.20
N HIS A 222 16.98 0.34 -13.03
CA HIS A 222 18.45 0.32 -13.03
C HIS A 222 19.08 0.80 -14.33
N ALA A 223 18.46 0.47 -15.48
CA ALA A 223 18.94 0.89 -16.79
C ALA A 223 18.82 2.41 -17.00
N GLU A 224 17.82 3.05 -16.40
CA GLU A 224 17.62 4.50 -16.49
C GLU A 224 18.40 5.30 -15.43
N ASP A 225 18.53 4.74 -14.24
CA ASP A 225 19.14 5.40 -13.10
C ASP A 225 20.67 5.31 -13.16
N THR A 226 21.30 6.40 -13.59
CA THR A 226 22.77 6.51 -13.66
C THR A 226 23.40 6.92 -12.32
N THR A 227 22.60 7.14 -11.29
CA THR A 227 23.09 7.57 -9.97
C THR A 227 23.44 6.38 -9.08
N SER A 228 24.24 6.64 -8.05
CA SER A 228 24.40 5.72 -6.93
C SER A 228 23.55 6.23 -5.77
N ASN A 229 22.55 5.44 -5.36
CA ASN A 229 21.64 5.78 -4.28
C ASN A 229 21.13 4.51 -3.58
N GLU A 230 20.69 4.66 -2.34
CA GLU A 230 20.23 3.56 -1.50
C GLU A 230 19.00 2.83 -2.08
N ILE A 231 18.08 3.54 -2.72
CA ILE A 231 16.86 2.94 -3.28
C ILE A 231 17.22 1.95 -4.39
N LYS A 232 18.16 2.31 -5.26
CA LYS A 232 18.69 1.46 -6.33
C LYS A 232 19.26 0.15 -5.78
N GLU A 233 20.06 0.23 -4.71
CA GLU A 233 20.62 -0.97 -4.06
C GLU A 233 19.54 -1.82 -3.38
N ARG A 234 18.54 -1.20 -2.76
CA ARG A 234 17.40 -1.91 -2.17
C ARG A 234 16.57 -2.64 -3.23
N VAL A 235 16.41 -2.05 -4.42
CA VAL A 235 15.79 -2.73 -5.57
C VAL A 235 16.65 -3.88 -6.05
N ALA A 236 17.98 -3.71 -6.11
CA ALA A 236 18.91 -4.80 -6.43
C ALA A 236 18.73 -6.00 -5.48
N LEU A 237 18.55 -5.73 -4.18
CA LEU A 237 18.26 -6.76 -3.19
C LEU A 237 16.90 -7.43 -3.42
N ALA A 238 15.86 -6.65 -3.77
CA ALA A 238 14.55 -7.20 -4.11
C ALA A 238 14.59 -8.11 -5.35
N ILE A 239 15.40 -7.75 -6.35
CA ILE A 239 15.68 -8.60 -7.52
C ILE A 239 16.35 -9.92 -7.09
N CYS A 240 17.40 -9.84 -6.27
CA CYS A 240 18.06 -11.03 -5.73
C CYS A 240 17.10 -11.93 -4.96
N ASN A 241 16.30 -11.36 -4.06
CA ASN A 241 15.30 -12.13 -3.30
C ASN A 241 14.24 -12.74 -4.22
N SER A 242 13.86 -12.05 -5.30
CA SER A 242 12.90 -12.57 -6.29
C SER A 242 13.47 -13.79 -7.01
N TYR A 243 14.72 -13.76 -7.48
CA TYR A 243 15.37 -14.97 -8.01
C TYR A 243 15.46 -16.10 -6.99
N PHE A 244 15.76 -15.77 -5.73
CA PHE A 244 15.80 -16.74 -4.64
C PHE A 244 14.46 -17.46 -4.46
N TYR A 245 13.35 -16.72 -4.37
CA TYR A 245 12.02 -17.32 -4.20
C TYR A 245 11.52 -18.10 -5.41
N MET A 246 12.08 -17.82 -6.59
CA MET A 246 11.83 -18.56 -7.82
C MET A 246 12.77 -19.77 -8.03
N ASP A 247 13.63 -20.08 -7.05
CA ASP A 247 14.67 -21.13 -7.14
C ASP A 247 15.66 -20.93 -8.32
N LYS A 248 15.82 -19.69 -8.80
CA LYS A 248 16.74 -19.31 -9.89
C LYS A 248 18.12 -18.92 -9.37
N PHE A 249 18.83 -19.90 -8.83
CA PHE A 249 20.09 -19.67 -8.11
C PHE A 249 21.27 -19.26 -9.00
N SER A 250 21.29 -19.69 -10.26
CA SER A 250 22.33 -19.30 -11.21
C SER A 250 22.24 -17.81 -11.54
N GLU A 251 21.04 -17.33 -11.84
CA GLU A 251 20.77 -15.92 -12.10
C GLU A 251 21.00 -15.07 -10.85
N LEU A 252 20.62 -15.57 -9.66
CA LEU A 252 20.92 -14.90 -8.40
C LEU A 252 22.42 -14.66 -8.23
N GLU A 253 23.27 -15.68 -8.43
CA GLU A 253 24.72 -15.53 -8.27
C GLU A 253 25.32 -14.56 -9.31
N GLU A 254 24.84 -14.59 -10.56
CA GLU A 254 25.28 -13.66 -11.60
C GLU A 254 25.01 -12.20 -11.21
N HIS A 255 23.78 -11.90 -10.76
CA HIS A 255 23.42 -10.54 -10.36
C HIS A 255 24.13 -10.11 -9.08
N LEU A 256 24.35 -11.04 -8.14
CA LEU A 256 25.11 -10.77 -6.93
C LEU A 256 26.54 -10.32 -7.26
N GLN A 257 27.22 -11.04 -8.15
CA GLN A 257 28.55 -10.68 -8.63
C GLN A 257 28.55 -9.35 -9.38
N GLU A 258 27.54 -9.08 -10.20
CA GLU A 258 27.38 -7.80 -10.88
C GLU A 258 27.27 -6.63 -9.89
N TYR A 259 26.36 -6.73 -8.92
CA TYR A 259 26.14 -5.68 -7.94
C TYR A 259 27.34 -5.46 -6.99
N GLU A 260 28.08 -6.53 -6.65
CA GLU A 260 29.36 -6.40 -5.94
C GLU A 260 30.40 -5.63 -6.78
N ARG A 261 30.52 -5.91 -8.08
CA ARG A 261 31.40 -5.15 -8.99
C ARG A 261 31.01 -3.69 -9.10
N LEU A 262 29.71 -3.38 -9.00
CA LEU A 262 29.20 -2.01 -8.97
C LEU A 262 29.40 -1.32 -7.61
N GLY A 263 29.90 -2.04 -6.60
CA GLY A 263 30.20 -1.49 -5.28
C GLY A 263 28.98 -1.28 -4.40
N TYR A 264 27.90 -2.04 -4.60
CA TYR A 264 26.68 -1.89 -3.80
C TYR A 264 26.92 -2.39 -2.37
N VAL A 265 26.86 -1.48 -1.41
CA VAL A 265 27.18 -1.73 -0.01
C VAL A 265 26.17 -2.68 0.61
N PHE A 266 24.87 -2.45 0.40
CA PHE A 266 23.80 -3.29 0.96
C PHE A 266 23.85 -4.72 0.42
N ILE A 267 24.32 -4.89 -0.81
CA ILE A 267 24.52 -6.21 -1.40
C ILE A 267 25.75 -6.88 -0.81
N SER A 268 26.87 -6.16 -0.71
CA SER A 268 28.12 -6.67 -0.18
C SER A 268 27.98 -7.16 1.28
N GLU A 269 27.22 -6.45 2.11
CA GLU A 269 26.91 -6.86 3.49
C GLU A 269 26.10 -8.17 3.58
N ARG A 270 25.36 -8.51 2.53
CA ARG A 270 24.47 -9.68 2.47
C ARG A 270 24.98 -10.79 1.58
N SER A 271 26.01 -10.56 0.78
CA SER A 271 26.44 -11.47 -0.27
C SER A 271 26.96 -12.79 0.27
N LYS A 272 27.73 -12.75 1.36
CA LYS A 272 28.19 -13.93 2.10
C LYS A 272 27.01 -14.84 2.48
N TYR A 273 25.97 -14.23 3.06
CA TYR A 273 24.77 -14.96 3.45
C TYR A 273 23.99 -15.49 2.24
N LEU A 274 23.79 -14.69 1.19
CA LEU A 274 23.09 -15.13 -0.02
C LEU A 274 23.81 -16.30 -0.72
N ARG A 275 25.14 -16.25 -0.82
CA ARG A 275 25.96 -17.36 -1.34
C ARG A 275 25.84 -18.62 -0.50
N ALA A 276 25.85 -18.49 0.84
CA ALA A 276 25.66 -19.62 1.73
C ALA A 276 24.31 -20.32 1.49
N ILE A 277 23.27 -19.54 1.22
CA ILE A 277 21.93 -20.04 0.89
C ILE A 277 21.90 -20.67 -0.51
N ILE A 278 22.57 -20.09 -1.51
CA ILE A 278 22.71 -20.68 -2.85
C ILE A 278 23.37 -22.06 -2.76
N LEU A 279 24.51 -22.17 -2.06
CA LEU A 279 25.20 -23.45 -1.83
C LEU A 279 24.27 -24.46 -1.14
N ALA A 280 23.53 -24.00 -0.13
CA ALA A 280 22.59 -24.83 0.61
C ALA A 280 21.45 -25.38 -0.26
N LYS A 281 20.86 -24.56 -1.13
CA LYS A 281 19.73 -24.97 -1.98
C LYS A 281 20.16 -25.75 -3.21
N THR A 282 21.39 -25.54 -3.71
CA THR A 282 21.98 -26.30 -4.83
C THR A 282 22.60 -27.64 -4.41
N GLY A 283 22.56 -28.00 -3.12
CA GLY A 283 23.02 -29.30 -2.62
C GLY A 283 24.49 -29.35 -2.19
N GLN A 284 25.22 -28.25 -2.29
CA GLN A 284 26.62 -28.11 -1.87
C GLN A 284 26.73 -27.91 -0.34
N HIS A 285 26.13 -28.84 0.40
CA HIS A 285 25.93 -28.67 1.85
C HIS A 285 27.23 -28.64 2.66
N GLN A 286 28.28 -29.31 2.18
CA GLN A 286 29.60 -29.32 2.86
C GLN A 286 30.23 -27.93 2.92
N GLU A 287 30.06 -27.12 1.88
CA GLU A 287 30.54 -25.74 1.81
C GLU A 287 29.54 -24.77 2.43
N ALA A 288 28.23 -25.03 2.30
CA ALA A 288 27.18 -24.17 2.83
C ALA A 288 27.20 -24.08 4.37
N VAL A 289 27.36 -25.21 5.06
CA VAL A 289 27.27 -25.28 6.54
C VAL A 289 28.29 -24.39 7.26
N PRO A 290 29.61 -24.44 6.97
CA PRO A 290 30.57 -23.57 7.64
C PRO A 290 30.27 -22.09 7.38
N LEU A 291 29.90 -21.74 6.14
CA LEU A 291 29.57 -20.36 5.78
C LEU A 291 28.32 -19.86 6.51
N LEU A 292 27.28 -20.69 6.62
CA LEU A 292 26.07 -20.38 7.39
C LEU A 292 26.36 -20.22 8.88
N LYS A 293 27.27 -21.04 9.46
CA LYS A 293 27.71 -20.88 10.86
C LYS A 293 28.36 -19.52 11.09
N GLU A 294 29.28 -19.11 10.22
CA GLU A 294 29.89 -17.77 10.29
C GLU A 294 28.85 -16.66 10.16
N CYS A 295 27.91 -16.79 9.21
CA CYS A 295 26.84 -15.83 9.04
C CYS A 295 25.92 -15.73 10.27
N VAL A 296 25.69 -16.82 11.02
CA VAL A 296 24.92 -16.79 12.27
C VAL A 296 25.66 -15.98 13.33
N GLU A 297 26.98 -16.15 13.46
CA GLU A 297 27.78 -15.42 14.46
C GLU A 297 27.94 -13.93 14.16
N GLU A 298 28.04 -13.56 12.88
CA GLU A 298 28.10 -12.16 12.44
C GLU A 298 26.73 -11.45 12.50
N ALA A 299 25.65 -12.19 12.76
CA ALA A 299 24.30 -11.65 12.64
C ALA A 299 23.93 -10.73 13.81
N PRO A 300 23.38 -9.54 13.54
CA PRO A 300 22.74 -8.75 14.60
C PRO A 300 21.49 -9.47 15.14
N ASP A 301 21.13 -9.20 16.40
CA ASP A 301 20.01 -9.83 17.12
C ASP A 301 18.69 -9.88 16.30
N ASN A 302 18.41 -8.83 15.51
CA ASN A 302 17.22 -8.74 14.69
C ASN A 302 17.18 -9.72 13.50
N HIS A 303 18.33 -10.20 13.02
CA HIS A 303 18.40 -11.16 11.89
C HIS A 303 18.96 -12.53 12.28
N ARG A 304 19.58 -12.67 13.46
CA ARG A 304 20.22 -13.92 13.92
C ARG A 304 19.30 -15.14 13.81
N LEU A 305 18.10 -15.07 14.38
CA LEU A 305 17.16 -16.19 14.40
C LEU A 305 16.79 -16.71 13.00
N HIS A 306 16.68 -15.81 12.01
CA HIS A 306 16.42 -16.23 10.63
C HIS A 306 17.61 -17.02 10.05
N ARG A 307 18.84 -16.54 10.27
CA ARG A 307 20.05 -17.25 9.82
C ARG A 307 20.21 -18.60 10.52
N VAL A 308 19.86 -18.69 11.80
CA VAL A 308 19.81 -19.95 12.57
C VAL A 308 18.83 -20.93 11.93
N ASN A 309 17.61 -20.49 11.61
CA ASN A 309 16.60 -21.35 10.98
C ASN A 309 17.09 -21.92 9.63
N GLN A 310 17.77 -21.11 8.82
CA GLN A 310 18.36 -21.57 7.56
C GLN A 310 19.46 -22.62 7.80
N LEU A 311 20.35 -22.39 8.77
CA LEU A 311 21.38 -23.37 9.15
C LEU A 311 20.73 -24.68 9.62
N LEU A 312 19.72 -24.61 10.49
CA LEU A 312 18.99 -25.79 10.98
C LEU A 312 18.30 -26.55 9.84
N GLU A 313 17.70 -25.87 8.86
CA GLU A 313 17.11 -26.51 7.69
C GLU A 313 18.13 -27.37 6.94
N VAL A 314 19.33 -26.82 6.67
CA VAL A 314 20.41 -27.52 5.97
C VAL A 314 20.93 -28.70 6.78
N LEU A 315 21.18 -28.50 8.07
CA LEU A 315 21.66 -29.57 8.96
C LEU A 315 20.65 -30.73 9.06
N HIS A 316 19.34 -30.42 9.06
CA HIS A 316 18.29 -31.44 8.99
C HIS A 316 18.31 -32.24 7.69
N LYS A 317 18.64 -31.62 6.55
CA LYS A 317 18.75 -32.28 5.24
C LYS A 317 19.94 -33.24 5.19
N ILE A 318 21.10 -32.81 5.67
CA ILE A 318 22.31 -33.67 5.72
C ILE A 318 22.33 -34.66 6.89
N LYS A 319 21.33 -34.59 7.78
CA LYS A 319 21.18 -35.45 8.97
C LYS A 319 22.36 -35.35 9.95
N ASP A 320 23.01 -34.19 10.04
CA ASP A 320 24.07 -33.95 11.02
C ASP A 320 23.45 -33.62 12.40
N LEU A 321 23.15 -34.68 13.15
CA LEU A 321 22.57 -34.57 14.50
C LEU A 321 23.51 -33.86 15.48
N SER A 322 24.83 -33.98 15.30
CA SER A 322 25.81 -33.38 16.20
C SER A 322 25.83 -31.86 16.10
N SER A 323 25.87 -31.31 14.88
CA SER A 323 25.78 -29.86 14.67
C SER A 323 24.40 -29.33 15.03
N LEU A 324 23.31 -30.09 14.78
CA LEU A 324 21.96 -29.69 15.20
C LEU A 324 21.89 -29.48 16.71
N GLN A 325 22.44 -30.42 17.48
CA GLN A 325 22.49 -30.32 18.94
C GLN A 325 23.23 -29.05 19.38
N GLN A 326 24.45 -28.84 18.87
CA GLN A 326 25.28 -27.70 19.24
C GLN A 326 24.58 -26.36 18.96
N VAL A 327 23.96 -26.21 17.78
CA VAL A 327 23.25 -24.98 17.41
C VAL A 327 22.05 -24.75 18.32
N LEU A 328 21.23 -25.78 18.58
CA LEU A 328 20.05 -25.65 19.44
C LEU A 328 20.43 -25.31 20.89
N GLU A 329 21.44 -25.96 21.46
CA GLU A 329 21.91 -25.67 22.83
C GLU A 329 22.51 -24.26 22.96
N HIS A 330 23.20 -23.79 21.92
CA HIS A 330 23.73 -22.43 21.88
C HIS A 330 22.60 -21.40 21.82
N GLU A 331 21.62 -21.61 20.96
CA GLU A 331 20.51 -20.67 20.79
C GLU A 331 19.57 -20.65 21.98
N GLU A 332 19.32 -21.77 22.67
CA GLU A 332 18.58 -21.79 23.94
C GLU A 332 19.15 -20.83 24.99
N LYS A 333 20.49 -20.68 25.04
CA LYS A 333 21.17 -19.75 25.95
C LYS A 333 21.07 -18.29 25.48
N ASN A 334 20.86 -18.07 24.19
CA ASN A 334 20.84 -16.76 23.53
C ASN A 334 19.43 -16.29 23.10
N THR A 335 18.37 -17.05 23.40
CA THR A 335 16.99 -16.72 23.00
C THR A 335 16.41 -15.62 23.91
N PHE A 336 17.05 -14.45 23.99
CA PHE A 336 16.49 -13.25 24.61
C PHE A 336 16.03 -12.28 23.52
N VAL A 337 14.75 -12.37 23.15
CA VAL A 337 14.16 -11.46 22.17
C VAL A 337 13.73 -10.17 22.88
N LYS A 338 14.48 -9.09 22.68
CA LYS A 338 14.19 -7.76 23.28
C LYS A 338 12.98 -7.06 22.67
N ILE A 339 12.68 -7.33 21.39
CA ILE A 339 11.59 -6.70 20.63
C ILE A 339 10.89 -7.79 19.81
N ILE A 340 9.60 -7.98 20.03
CA ILE A 340 8.82 -9.00 19.34
C ILE A 340 7.98 -8.32 18.24
N THR A 341 8.30 -8.64 16.99
CA THR A 341 7.54 -8.22 15.80
C THR A 341 6.82 -9.42 15.18
N PRO A 342 5.81 -9.24 14.30
CA PRO A 342 5.17 -10.36 13.63
C PRO A 342 6.15 -11.28 12.88
N TYR A 343 7.15 -10.69 12.22
CA TYR A 343 8.25 -11.42 11.59
C TYR A 343 9.03 -12.29 12.61
N LYS A 344 9.29 -11.77 13.80
CA LYS A 344 9.98 -12.53 14.85
C LYS A 344 9.14 -13.68 15.40
N TYR A 345 7.83 -13.51 15.55
CA TYR A 345 6.93 -14.62 15.89
C TYR A 345 7.00 -15.75 14.85
N LEU A 346 7.02 -15.41 13.56
CA LEU A 346 7.18 -16.38 12.49
C LEU A 346 8.52 -17.13 12.57
N GLU A 347 9.62 -16.42 12.79
CA GLU A 347 10.95 -17.02 12.91
C GLU A 347 11.10 -17.88 14.18
N LEU A 348 10.47 -17.50 15.30
CA LEU A 348 10.39 -18.35 16.50
C LEU A 348 9.58 -19.62 16.22
N GLY A 349 8.47 -19.51 15.50
CA GLY A 349 7.71 -20.67 15.01
C GLY A 349 8.62 -21.63 14.25
N LYS A 350 9.35 -21.16 13.23
CA LYS A 350 10.30 -21.99 12.46
C LYS A 350 11.37 -22.64 13.35
N TYR A 351 11.94 -21.89 14.29
CA TYR A 351 12.96 -22.41 15.21
C TYR A 351 12.44 -23.59 16.04
N PHE A 352 11.27 -23.43 16.66
CA PHE A 352 10.64 -24.49 17.45
C PHE A 352 10.21 -25.69 16.60
N ARG A 353 9.88 -25.49 15.32
CA ARG A 353 9.69 -26.59 14.35
C ARG A 353 10.97 -27.39 14.16
N HIS A 354 12.11 -26.73 13.96
CA HIS A 354 13.39 -27.41 13.81
C HIS A 354 13.81 -28.14 15.09
N LYS A 355 13.59 -27.51 16.25
CA LYS A 355 13.87 -28.10 17.57
C LYS A 355 13.02 -29.35 17.84
N GLY A 356 11.71 -29.25 17.66
CA GLY A 356 10.82 -30.40 17.87
C GLY A 356 11.17 -31.57 16.94
N LYS A 357 11.44 -31.30 15.66
CA LYS A 357 11.87 -32.31 14.69
C LYS A 357 13.16 -33.02 15.12
N TYR A 358 14.12 -32.27 15.67
CA TYR A 358 15.36 -32.83 16.19
C TYR A 358 15.10 -33.74 17.40
N LEU A 359 14.34 -33.25 18.40
CA LEU A 359 14.03 -34.00 19.63
C LEU A 359 13.28 -35.30 19.36
N LEU A 360 12.30 -35.28 18.45
CA LEU A 360 11.58 -36.49 18.04
C LEU A 360 12.51 -37.53 17.39
N LYS A 361 13.45 -37.10 16.54
CA LYS A 361 14.47 -37.99 15.96
C LYS A 361 15.42 -38.58 17.01
N CYS A 362 15.69 -37.86 18.09
CA CYS A 362 16.47 -38.34 19.22
C CYS A 362 15.67 -39.25 20.19
N GLY A 363 14.41 -39.56 19.87
CA GLY A 363 13.53 -40.39 20.72
C GLY A 363 12.89 -39.64 21.90
N LYS A 364 13.19 -38.36 22.07
CA LYS A 364 12.64 -37.51 23.14
C LYS A 364 11.26 -36.99 22.77
N SER A 365 10.28 -37.89 22.77
CA SER A 365 8.93 -37.62 22.27
C SER A 365 8.26 -36.44 22.98
N ASP A 366 8.21 -36.46 24.31
CA ASP A 366 7.49 -35.45 25.08
C ASP A 366 8.12 -34.06 24.95
N GLU A 367 9.45 -33.97 24.99
CA GLU A 367 10.19 -32.71 24.77
C GLU A 367 9.94 -32.18 23.34
N GLY A 368 9.92 -33.07 22.34
CA GLY A 368 9.69 -32.70 20.94
C GLY A 368 8.28 -32.16 20.69
N ILE A 369 7.26 -32.82 21.25
CA ILE A 369 5.87 -32.34 21.19
C ILE A 369 5.72 -31.02 21.92
N ASN A 370 6.35 -30.85 23.08
CA ASN A 370 6.31 -29.58 23.80
C ASN A 370 6.96 -28.44 23.00
N ALA A 371 8.06 -28.70 22.30
CA ALA A 371 8.66 -27.72 21.39
C ALA A 371 7.70 -27.35 20.24
N TYR A 372 6.97 -28.31 19.67
CA TYR A 372 5.94 -28.02 18.67
C TYR A 372 4.80 -27.15 19.21
N LEU A 373 4.31 -27.42 20.41
CA LEU A 373 3.29 -26.60 21.05
C LEU A 373 3.78 -25.17 21.33
N GLN A 374 5.04 -24.98 21.71
CA GLN A 374 5.64 -23.64 21.84
C GLN A 374 5.69 -22.92 20.49
N GLY A 375 6.09 -23.60 19.42
CA GLY A 375 6.09 -23.04 18.06
C GLY A 375 4.69 -22.59 17.62
N ILE A 376 3.68 -23.41 17.88
CA ILE A 376 2.28 -23.07 17.66
C ILE A 376 1.88 -21.81 18.44
N GLN A 377 2.21 -21.71 19.72
CA GLN A 377 1.87 -20.55 20.54
C GLN A 377 2.44 -19.24 19.96
N PHE A 378 3.66 -19.25 19.43
CA PHE A 378 4.23 -18.08 18.76
C PHE A 378 3.47 -17.72 17.47
N LEU A 379 3.09 -18.71 16.67
CA LEU A 379 2.32 -18.49 15.44
C LEU A 379 0.88 -18.04 15.70
N SER A 380 0.27 -18.48 16.80
CA SER A 380 -1.07 -18.04 17.21
C SER A 380 -1.13 -16.53 17.50
N ASN A 381 -0.05 -15.93 18.01
CA ASN A 381 0.00 -14.48 18.26
C ASN A 381 -0.08 -13.62 16.99
N ILE A 382 0.16 -14.22 15.81
CA ILE A 382 0.10 -13.53 14.51
C ILE A 382 -0.95 -14.13 13.58
N ASN A 383 -1.82 -15.01 14.09
CA ASN A 383 -2.83 -15.72 13.32
C ASN A 383 -2.28 -16.43 12.06
N ALA A 384 -1.08 -17.01 12.14
CA ALA A 384 -0.45 -17.71 11.01
C ALA A 384 -0.99 -19.14 10.84
N ILE A 385 -2.24 -19.25 10.40
CA ILE A 385 -3.04 -20.49 10.33
C ILE A 385 -2.31 -21.63 9.60
N ASN A 386 -1.77 -21.36 8.41
CA ASN A 386 -1.07 -22.38 7.61
C ASN A 386 0.12 -22.99 8.36
N GLY A 387 0.88 -22.15 9.07
CA GLY A 387 2.01 -22.62 9.88
C GLY A 387 1.55 -23.48 11.06
N ILE A 388 0.43 -23.12 11.70
CA ILE A 388 -0.15 -23.89 12.82
C ILE A 388 -0.62 -25.27 12.33
N LEU A 389 -1.33 -25.33 11.20
CA LEU A 389 -1.79 -26.58 10.60
C LEU A 389 -0.62 -27.53 10.28
N ASP A 390 0.48 -26.97 9.77
CA ASP A 390 1.72 -27.71 9.53
C ASP A 390 2.27 -28.38 10.80
N PHE A 391 2.28 -27.69 11.94
CA PHE A 391 2.69 -28.28 13.21
C PHE A 391 1.74 -29.38 13.67
N SER A 392 0.43 -29.14 13.59
CA SER A 392 -0.58 -30.14 13.97
C SER A 392 -0.41 -31.42 13.15
N LYS A 393 -0.15 -31.29 11.85
CA LYS A 393 0.13 -32.41 10.96
C LYS A 393 1.35 -33.23 11.41
N GLU A 394 2.45 -32.57 11.79
CA GLU A 394 3.66 -33.28 12.27
C GLU A 394 3.41 -34.00 13.61
N ILE A 395 2.65 -33.38 14.53
CA ILE A 395 2.25 -34.02 15.80
C ILE A 395 1.44 -35.29 15.52
N PHE A 396 0.38 -35.19 14.71
CA PHE A 396 -0.48 -36.33 14.41
C PHE A 396 0.29 -37.43 13.68
N LYS A 397 1.14 -37.07 12.72
CA LYS A 397 2.00 -38.02 12.01
C LYS A 397 2.87 -38.82 12.99
N HIS A 398 3.52 -38.16 13.95
CA HIS A 398 4.35 -38.83 14.95
C HIS A 398 3.55 -39.85 15.79
N TYR A 399 2.36 -39.47 16.26
CA TYR A 399 1.51 -40.38 17.04
C TYR A 399 1.01 -41.58 16.22
N CYS A 400 0.60 -41.33 14.96
CA CYS A 400 0.19 -42.38 14.04
C CYS A 400 1.35 -43.36 13.74
N GLU A 401 2.56 -42.85 13.48
CA GLU A 401 3.74 -43.67 13.19
C GLU A 401 4.20 -44.49 14.39
N GLN A 402 4.01 -43.99 15.62
CA GLN A 402 4.36 -44.72 16.85
C GLN A 402 3.23 -45.61 17.40
N GLY A 403 2.04 -45.60 16.80
CA GLY A 403 0.88 -46.34 17.30
C GLY A 403 0.49 -45.96 18.73
N LYS A 404 0.71 -44.70 19.12
CA LYS A 404 0.42 -44.19 20.46
C LYS A 404 -0.94 -43.52 20.50
N ASP A 405 -1.64 -43.72 21.62
CA ASP A 405 -2.86 -42.97 21.90
C ASP A 405 -2.53 -41.51 22.25
N LEU A 406 -3.38 -40.60 21.78
CA LEU A 406 -3.34 -39.19 22.16
C LEU A 406 -3.90 -39.06 23.58
N ASP A 407 -3.07 -38.58 24.51
CA ASP A 407 -3.53 -38.34 25.87
C ASP A 407 -4.46 -37.11 25.96
N LEU A 408 -5.31 -37.09 26.99
CA LEU A 408 -6.28 -36.01 27.22
C LEU A 408 -5.61 -34.66 27.47
N SER A 409 -4.38 -34.64 28.02
CA SER A 409 -3.64 -33.41 28.33
C SER A 409 -3.22 -32.70 27.04
N LEU A 410 -2.68 -33.44 26.08
CA LEU A 410 -2.30 -32.96 24.77
C LEU A 410 -3.52 -32.51 23.96
N LEU A 411 -4.63 -33.26 24.02
CA LEU A 411 -5.89 -32.84 23.40
C LEU A 411 -6.40 -31.50 23.95
N LYS A 412 -6.32 -31.30 25.27
CA LYS A 412 -6.68 -30.01 25.89
C LYS A 412 -5.78 -28.87 25.38
N LYS A 413 -4.46 -29.08 25.31
CA LYS A 413 -3.51 -28.07 24.79
C LYS A 413 -3.77 -27.74 23.32
N LEU A 414 -4.06 -28.74 22.49
CA LEU A 414 -4.44 -28.52 21.08
C LEU A 414 -5.77 -27.76 20.96
N MET A 415 -6.73 -28.03 21.84
CA MET A 415 -8.00 -27.31 21.89
C MET A 415 -7.82 -25.85 22.32
N GLU A 416 -6.95 -25.56 23.29
CA GLU A 416 -6.60 -24.19 23.71
C GLU A 416 -6.00 -23.38 22.55
N VAL A 417 -5.08 -23.98 21.80
CA VAL A 417 -4.52 -23.40 20.58
C VAL A 417 -5.61 -23.08 19.56
N TYR A 418 -6.48 -24.05 19.26
CA TYR A 418 -7.55 -23.88 18.28
C TYR A 418 -8.51 -22.75 18.67
N ASN A 419 -8.83 -22.64 19.97
CA ASN A 419 -9.67 -21.56 20.49
C ASN A 419 -8.99 -20.18 20.44
N MET A 420 -7.66 -20.10 20.57
CA MET A 420 -6.91 -18.85 20.41
C MET A 420 -6.95 -18.35 18.97
N VAL A 421 -6.79 -19.25 17.99
CA VAL A 421 -6.85 -18.92 16.56
C VAL A 421 -8.25 -18.38 16.18
N ASN A 422 -9.31 -19.04 16.63
CA ASN A 422 -10.69 -18.64 16.30
C ASN A 422 -11.22 -17.43 17.06
N LYS A 423 -10.58 -17.00 18.16
CA LYS A 423 -10.93 -15.74 18.83
C LYS A 423 -10.45 -14.52 18.04
N GLY A 424 -9.35 -14.63 17.30
CA GLY A 424 -8.85 -13.57 16.42
C GLY A 424 -9.76 -13.25 15.22
N GLU A 425 -10.64 -14.18 14.84
CA GLU A 425 -11.63 -13.95 13.78
C GLU A 425 -12.84 -13.11 14.24
N LYS A 426 -13.14 -13.04 15.54
CA LYS A 426 -14.34 -12.37 16.06
C LYS A 426 -14.17 -10.87 16.34
N GLU A 427 -12.94 -10.36 16.35
CA GLU A 427 -12.67 -8.93 16.58
C GLU A 427 -12.48 -8.13 15.27
N GLY A 428 -12.65 -8.77 14.10
CA GLY A 428 -12.57 -8.13 12.78
C GLY A 428 -13.90 -7.78 12.10
N ASP A 429 -15.03 -8.16 12.70
CA ASP A 429 -16.39 -8.01 12.13
C ASP A 429 -17.32 -7.14 13.02
N ASN A 430 -16.81 -6.02 13.54
CA ASN A 430 -17.66 -4.95 14.11
C ASN A 430 -17.19 -3.56 13.66
#